data_AF-A0A952C0N1-F1
#
_entry.id   AF-A0A952C0N1-F1
#
_cell.length_a   1.000
_cell.length_b   1.000
_cell.length_c   1.000
_cell.angle_alpha   90.00
_cell.angle_beta   90.00
_cell.angle_gamma   90.00
#
_symmetry.space_group_name_H-M   'P 1'
#
loop_
_entity.id
_entity.type
_entity.pdbx_description
1 polymer ?
#
loop_
_entity_poly.entity_id
_entity_poly.type
_entity_poly.pdbx_seq_one_letter_code
_entity_poly.pdbx_strand_id
1 'polypeptide(L)'
;MVERTTIELPSEATVDLSATVPMYHISGDTAASEGEAAAHLTREVAERLRRLGAAYGEWKIFEPGPYFDLTPEQVTTLVRVAERVATVHVTFYLDPLLPSFQDALYYMAEVLQPAIRRGTMTEEIGQGMVERWQRLIAVEEIARGLLQHDIGYLAVNGASDERARWQPLWQEAATELLDASLLPNLAATPTLTLSCDFPLPAYRQPGRLRRLRRAWIRKHGKVAPVGSDNMAND
;
A
#
# COMPACT_ATOMS: atom_id res chain seq x y z
N MET A 1 -4.49 7.19 35.13
CA MET A 1 -3.45 8.02 34.48
C MET A 1 -3.10 7.28 33.21
N VAL A 2 -3.81 7.58 32.12
CA VAL A 2 -3.60 6.91 30.82
C VAL A 2 -2.41 7.63 30.19
N GLU A 3 -1.30 6.91 29.96
CA GLU A 3 -0.21 7.41 29.15
C GLU A 3 -0.80 7.83 27.80
N ARG A 4 -0.85 9.15 27.56
CA ARG A 4 -1.13 9.67 26.23
C ARG A 4 0.04 9.23 25.37
N THR A 5 -0.16 8.18 24.59
CA THR A 5 0.75 7.84 23.50
C THR A 5 0.79 9.07 22.61
N THR A 6 1.87 9.84 22.71
CA THR A 6 2.15 10.91 21.76
C THR A 6 2.25 10.23 20.41
N ILE A 7 1.22 10.40 19.58
CA ILE A 7 1.29 10.03 18.16
C ILE A 7 2.31 11.01 17.58
N GLU A 8 3.58 10.61 17.56
CA GLU A 8 4.56 11.23 16.68
C GLU A 8 4.04 10.97 15.26
N LEU A 9 3.57 12.02 14.59
CA LEU A 9 3.38 11.96 13.16
C LEU A 9 4.73 11.55 12.56
N PRO A 10 4.80 10.49 11.75
CA PRO A 10 6.06 10.11 11.14
C PRO A 10 6.51 11.28 10.27
N SER A 11 7.65 11.91 10.60
CA SER A 11 8.32 12.85 9.69
C SER A 11 8.71 12.16 8.36
N GLU A 12 8.62 10.82 8.33
CA GLU A 12 8.85 9.92 7.21
C GLU A 12 7.69 9.84 6.18
N ALA A 13 6.57 10.54 6.40
CA ALA A 13 5.44 10.53 5.45
C ALA A 13 5.62 11.49 4.25
N THR A 14 6.61 12.38 4.31
CA THR A 14 6.91 13.30 3.19
C THR A 14 7.71 12.57 2.12
N VAL A 15 7.30 12.75 0.87
CA VAL A 15 8.01 12.19 -0.29
C VAL A 15 8.62 13.35 -1.05
N ASP A 16 9.93 13.30 -1.29
CA ASP A 16 10.57 14.23 -2.22
C ASP A 16 10.14 13.88 -3.65
N LEU A 17 9.08 14.53 -4.11
CA LEU A 17 8.53 14.36 -5.45
C LEU A 17 9.56 14.72 -6.53
N SER A 18 10.49 15.65 -6.26
CA SER A 18 11.50 16.10 -7.22
C SER A 18 12.58 15.03 -7.50
N ALA A 19 12.76 14.09 -6.57
CA ALA A 19 13.67 12.96 -6.68
C ALA A 19 13.01 11.70 -7.28
N THR A 20 11.72 11.74 -7.63
CA THR A 20 11.06 10.61 -8.27
C THR A 20 11.38 10.56 -9.77
N VAL A 21 11.26 9.37 -10.38
CA VAL A 21 11.36 9.25 -11.84
C VAL A 21 10.13 9.87 -12.51
N PRO A 22 10.22 10.34 -13.77
CA PRO A 22 9.13 11.06 -14.44
C PRO A 22 7.77 10.36 -14.45
N MET A 23 7.75 9.02 -14.35
CA MET A 23 6.51 8.26 -14.27
C MET A 23 5.65 8.63 -13.05
N TYR A 24 6.27 8.94 -11.91
CA TYR A 24 5.57 9.28 -10.66
C TYR A 24 5.25 10.76 -10.52
N HIS A 25 5.63 11.59 -11.50
CA HIS A 25 5.33 13.02 -11.47
C HIS A 25 3.86 13.28 -11.74
N ILE A 26 3.18 13.82 -10.73
CA ILE A 26 1.82 14.33 -10.86
C ILE A 26 1.93 15.85 -10.94
N SER A 27 1.43 16.41 -12.04
CA SER A 27 1.34 17.85 -12.25
C SER A 27 -0.12 18.23 -12.44
N GLY A 28 -0.51 19.37 -11.87
CA GLY A 28 -1.88 19.84 -11.95
C GLY A 28 -2.13 20.98 -10.98
N ASP A 29 -2.58 22.11 -11.50
CA ASP A 29 -2.89 23.29 -10.69
C ASP A 29 -4.28 23.21 -10.06
N THR A 30 -5.15 22.36 -10.64
CA THR A 30 -6.52 22.14 -10.21
C THR A 30 -6.73 20.71 -9.70
N ALA A 31 -7.73 20.51 -8.83
CA ALA A 31 -8.08 19.19 -8.34
C ALA A 31 -8.45 18.22 -9.49
N ALA A 32 -9.07 18.72 -10.56
CA ALA A 32 -9.42 17.92 -11.74
C ALA A 32 -8.18 17.44 -12.49
N SER A 33 -7.26 18.34 -12.83
CA SER A 33 -6.01 17.97 -13.52
C SER A 33 -5.14 17.03 -12.68
N GLU A 34 -5.05 17.27 -11.37
CA GLU A 34 -4.31 16.42 -10.45
C GLU A 34 -4.98 15.03 -10.33
N GLY A 35 -6.31 14.97 -10.23
CA GLY A 35 -7.07 13.72 -10.18
C GLY A 35 -6.98 12.89 -11.48
N GLU A 36 -6.96 13.54 -12.64
CA GLU A 36 -6.73 12.87 -13.93
C GLU A 36 -5.32 12.27 -14.01
N ALA A 37 -4.31 13.04 -13.62
CA ALA A 37 -2.92 12.58 -13.58
C ALA A 37 -2.74 11.44 -12.55
N ALA A 38 -3.36 11.55 -11.38
CA ALA A 38 -3.38 10.51 -10.37
C ALA A 38 -4.01 9.22 -10.91
N ALA A 39 -5.17 9.29 -11.57
CA ALA A 39 -5.81 8.13 -12.19
C ALA A 39 -4.91 7.47 -13.26
N HIS A 40 -4.20 8.26 -14.06
CA HIS A 40 -3.23 7.72 -15.02
C HIS A 40 -2.11 6.97 -14.31
N LEU A 41 -1.47 7.58 -13.30
CA LEU A 41 -0.43 6.94 -12.51
C LEU A 41 -0.93 5.66 -11.83
N THR A 42 -2.14 5.68 -11.27
CA THR A 42 -2.74 4.50 -10.63
C THR A 42 -2.84 3.33 -11.60
N ARG A 43 -3.19 3.55 -12.88
CA ARG A 43 -3.26 2.48 -13.89
C ARG A 43 -1.89 1.86 -14.15
N GLU A 44 -0.85 2.69 -14.27
CA GLU A 44 0.53 2.24 -14.50
C GLU A 44 1.04 1.40 -13.32
N VAL A 45 0.84 1.86 -12.08
CA VAL A 45 1.24 1.11 -10.89
C VAL A 45 0.42 -0.16 -10.71
N ALA A 46 -0.89 -0.13 -11.04
CA ALA A 46 -1.74 -1.31 -11.02
C ALA A 46 -1.27 -2.38 -12.01
N GLU A 47 -0.86 -2.00 -13.23
CA GLU A 47 -0.27 -2.93 -14.19
C GLU A 47 1.05 -3.52 -13.66
N ARG A 48 1.92 -2.70 -13.06
CA ARG A 48 3.16 -3.18 -12.42
C ARG A 48 2.86 -4.19 -11.31
N LEU A 49 1.93 -3.90 -10.41
CA LEU A 49 1.52 -4.83 -9.33
C LEU A 49 0.94 -6.14 -9.86
N ARG A 50 0.18 -6.12 -10.96
CA ARG A 50 -0.34 -7.35 -11.58
C ARG A 50 0.79 -8.22 -12.15
N ARG A 51 1.82 -7.61 -12.72
CA ARG A 51 3.01 -8.33 -13.23
C ARG A 51 3.94 -8.83 -12.12
N LEU A 52 3.85 -8.24 -10.92
CA LEU A 52 4.73 -8.56 -9.81
C LEU A 52 4.68 -10.03 -9.43
N GLY A 53 3.50 -10.66 -9.43
CA GLY A 53 3.39 -12.09 -9.07
C GLY A 53 4.26 -13.01 -9.94
N ALA A 54 4.40 -12.70 -11.24
CA ALA A 54 5.27 -13.43 -12.15
C ALA A 54 6.75 -13.08 -11.93
N ALA A 55 7.05 -11.79 -11.78
CA ALA A 55 8.42 -11.31 -11.61
C ALA A 55 9.04 -11.71 -10.26
N TYR A 56 8.25 -11.74 -9.18
CA TYR A 56 8.72 -11.95 -7.82
C TYR A 56 9.42 -13.31 -7.64
N GLY A 57 8.93 -14.34 -8.34
CA GLY A 57 9.53 -15.67 -8.30
C GLY A 57 10.93 -15.75 -8.90
N GLU A 58 11.23 -14.87 -9.86
CA GLU A 58 12.52 -14.83 -10.57
C GLU A 58 13.62 -14.18 -9.73
N TRP A 59 13.26 -13.44 -8.67
CA TRP A 59 14.22 -12.75 -7.83
C TRP A 59 14.69 -13.66 -6.71
N LYS A 60 16.01 -13.82 -6.52
CA LYS A 60 16.55 -14.59 -5.38
C LYS A 60 16.27 -13.88 -4.05
N ILE A 61 16.43 -12.56 -4.06
CA ILE A 61 16.08 -11.62 -3.00
C ILE A 61 15.29 -10.53 -3.71
N PHE A 62 14.03 -10.31 -3.32
CA PHE A 62 13.21 -9.29 -3.96
C PHE A 62 13.53 -7.93 -3.35
N GLU A 63 13.80 -6.93 -4.20
CA GLU A 63 14.05 -5.56 -3.76
C GLU A 63 13.00 -4.64 -4.40
N PRO A 64 12.09 -4.03 -3.61
CA PRO A 64 11.03 -3.20 -4.15
C PRO A 64 11.54 -1.93 -4.84
N GLY A 65 12.65 -1.35 -4.39
CA GLY A 65 13.22 -0.13 -4.96
C GLY A 65 13.52 -0.28 -6.46
N PRO A 66 14.40 -1.20 -6.87
CA PRO A 66 14.67 -1.42 -8.29
C PRO A 66 13.47 -1.91 -9.10
N TYR A 67 12.51 -2.63 -8.49
CA TYR A 67 11.31 -3.08 -9.21
C TYR A 67 10.36 -1.91 -9.53
N PHE A 68 10.22 -0.97 -8.61
CA PHE A 68 9.34 0.18 -8.74
C PHE A 68 10.08 1.46 -9.17
N ASP A 69 11.37 1.42 -9.46
CA ASP A 69 12.19 2.62 -9.74
C ASP A 69 12.14 3.65 -8.59
N LEU A 70 12.22 3.19 -7.34
CA LEU A 70 12.14 3.99 -6.11
C LEU A 70 13.46 4.01 -5.33
N THR A 71 13.75 5.13 -4.67
CA THR A 71 14.84 5.22 -3.68
C THR A 71 14.49 4.44 -2.40
N PRO A 72 15.46 4.10 -1.53
CA PRO A 72 15.18 3.43 -0.26
C PRO A 72 14.16 4.17 0.61
N GLU A 73 14.24 5.50 0.67
CA GLU A 73 13.31 6.34 1.45
C GLU A 73 11.89 6.24 0.87
N GLN A 74 11.76 6.38 -0.44
CA GLN A 74 10.47 6.24 -1.13
C GLN A 74 9.88 4.85 -0.94
N VAL A 75 10.70 3.79 -0.93
CA VAL A 75 10.22 2.43 -0.64
C VAL A 75 9.60 2.36 0.75
N THR A 76 10.23 2.97 1.77
CA THR A 76 9.69 2.91 3.14
C THR A 76 8.34 3.60 3.30
N THR A 77 8.10 4.67 2.52
CA THR A 77 6.85 5.42 2.55
C THR A 77 5.77 4.80 1.65
N LEU A 78 6.13 4.39 0.43
CA LEU A 78 5.18 4.03 -0.62
C LEU A 78 4.88 2.53 -0.70
N VAL A 79 5.80 1.66 -0.27
CA VAL A 79 5.68 0.22 -0.53
C VAL A 79 5.78 -0.59 0.75
N ARG A 80 4.77 -1.44 0.97
CA ARG A 80 4.82 -2.45 2.04
C ARG A 80 4.81 -3.84 1.43
N VAL A 81 5.84 -4.62 1.72
CA VAL A 81 5.91 -6.05 1.37
C VAL A 81 5.82 -6.87 2.64
N ALA A 82 4.85 -7.78 2.71
CA ALA A 82 4.68 -8.71 3.81
C ALA A 82 4.67 -10.15 3.29
N GLU A 83 5.75 -10.88 3.52
CA GLU A 83 5.80 -12.32 3.28
C GLU A 83 5.13 -13.06 4.45
N ARG A 84 4.08 -13.81 4.14
CA ARG A 84 3.44 -14.78 5.05
C ARG A 84 3.81 -16.20 4.62
N VAL A 85 3.42 -17.18 5.44
CA VAL A 85 3.81 -18.60 5.28
C VAL A 85 3.63 -19.14 3.85
N ALA A 86 2.56 -18.75 3.15
CA ALA A 86 2.25 -19.25 1.82
C ALA A 86 2.05 -18.14 0.76
N THR A 87 1.97 -16.88 1.16
CA THR A 87 1.55 -15.75 0.33
C THR A 87 2.46 -14.56 0.55
N VAL A 88 2.64 -13.76 -0.48
CA VAL A 88 3.26 -12.44 -0.41
C VAL A 88 2.15 -11.44 -0.61
N HIS A 89 2.04 -10.50 0.32
CA HIS A 89 1.13 -9.36 0.22
C HIS A 89 1.97 -8.13 -0.08
N VAL A 90 1.64 -7.41 -1.14
CA VAL A 90 2.31 -6.16 -1.51
C VAL A 90 1.27 -5.05 -1.54
N THR A 91 1.52 -3.97 -0.81
CA THR A 91 0.71 -2.75 -0.80
C THR A 91 1.53 -1.60 -1.36
N PHE A 92 0.93 -0.79 -2.23
CA PHE A 92 1.51 0.44 -2.76
C PHE A 92 0.57 1.61 -2.39
N TYR A 93 1.07 2.57 -1.63
CA TYR A 93 0.34 3.78 -1.22
C TYR A 93 0.62 4.87 -2.24
N LEU A 94 -0.39 5.23 -3.03
CA LEU A 94 -0.27 6.28 -4.05
C LEU A 94 -0.56 7.68 -3.50
N ASP A 95 -1.32 7.78 -2.41
CA ASP A 95 -1.75 9.05 -1.83
C ASP A 95 -0.57 9.98 -1.50
N PRO A 96 0.57 9.50 -0.93
CA PRO A 96 1.73 10.34 -0.70
C PRO A 96 2.38 10.92 -1.97
N LEU A 97 2.06 10.42 -3.16
CA LEU A 97 2.56 11.02 -4.41
C LEU A 97 1.72 12.22 -4.88
N LEU A 98 0.55 12.45 -4.27
CA LEU A 98 -0.32 13.56 -4.63
C LEU A 98 0.24 14.89 -4.10
N PRO A 99 0.40 15.92 -4.95
CA PRO A 99 0.76 17.26 -4.50
C PRO A 99 -0.15 17.82 -3.40
N SER A 100 -1.46 17.58 -3.51
CA SER A 100 -2.45 17.97 -2.48
C SER A 100 -2.25 17.24 -1.15
N PHE A 101 -1.83 15.97 -1.18
CA PHE A 101 -1.48 15.23 0.04
C PHE A 101 -0.24 15.84 0.69
N GLN A 102 0.80 16.12 -0.09
CA GLN A 102 2.03 16.74 0.42
C GLN A 102 1.77 18.14 1.01
N ASP A 103 0.92 18.96 0.39
CA ASP A 103 0.53 20.27 0.93
C ASP A 103 -0.27 20.14 2.24
N ALA A 104 -1.24 19.22 2.31
CA ALA A 104 -2.01 18.95 3.52
C ALA A 104 -1.11 18.45 4.67
N LEU A 105 -0.19 17.52 4.37
CA LEU A 105 0.76 16.97 5.34
C LEU A 105 1.74 18.05 5.84
N TYR A 106 2.28 18.85 4.93
CA TYR A 106 3.18 19.96 5.27
C TYR A 106 2.48 20.97 6.18
N TYR A 107 1.26 21.40 5.82
CA TYR A 107 0.48 22.32 6.63
C TYR A 107 0.15 21.75 8.02
N MET A 108 -0.21 20.46 8.08
CA MET A 108 -0.45 19.77 9.34
C MET A 108 0.79 19.78 10.24
N ALA A 109 1.96 19.47 9.68
CA ALA A 109 3.21 19.34 10.43
C ALA A 109 3.79 20.71 10.87
N GLU A 110 3.79 21.70 9.97
CA GLU A 110 4.51 22.97 10.19
C GLU A 110 3.63 24.08 10.78
N VAL A 111 2.31 24.00 10.59
CA VAL A 111 1.38 25.06 11.02
C VAL A 111 0.42 24.55 12.09
N LEU A 112 -0.38 23.54 11.76
CA LEU A 112 -1.47 23.08 12.64
C LEU A 112 -0.96 22.47 13.94
N GLN A 113 -0.09 21.45 13.86
CA GLN A 113 0.42 20.78 15.04
C GLN A 113 1.16 21.73 16.01
N PRO A 114 2.07 22.60 15.53
CA PRO A 114 2.69 23.60 16.39
C PRO A 114 1.69 24.54 17.06
N ALA A 115 0.66 25.00 16.32
CA ALA A 115 -0.36 25.88 16.87
C ALA A 115 -1.17 25.19 17.99
N ILE A 116 -1.56 23.93 17.80
CA ILE A 116 -2.23 23.12 18.83
C ILE A 116 -1.33 22.97 20.06
N ARG A 117 -0.06 22.57 19.87
CA ARG A 117 0.89 22.36 20.98
C ARG A 117 1.15 23.63 21.79
N ARG A 118 1.18 24.79 21.13
CA ARG A 118 1.40 26.09 21.79
C ARG A 118 0.12 26.74 22.33
N GLY A 119 -1.05 26.17 22.05
CA GLY A 119 -2.33 26.77 22.40
C GLY A 119 -2.61 28.07 21.63
N THR A 120 -2.02 28.24 20.45
CA THR A 120 -2.19 29.42 19.57
C THR A 120 -3.08 29.11 18.38
N MET A 121 -3.97 28.12 18.52
CA MET A 121 -4.89 27.71 17.47
C MET A 121 -5.89 28.84 17.19
N THR A 122 -5.97 29.27 15.94
CA THR A 122 -6.95 30.25 15.46
C THR A 122 -7.94 29.59 14.49
N GLU A 123 -9.07 30.23 14.27
CA GLU A 123 -10.06 29.79 13.27
C GLU A 123 -9.44 29.74 11.86
N GLU A 124 -8.62 30.73 11.51
CA GLU A 124 -7.90 30.80 10.24
C GLU A 124 -6.97 29.59 10.01
N ILE A 125 -6.26 29.13 11.05
CA ILE A 125 -5.41 27.94 10.95
C ILE A 125 -6.25 26.67 10.77
N GLY A 126 -7.39 26.58 11.47
CA GLY A 126 -8.33 25.48 11.31
C GLY A 126 -8.89 25.41 9.90
N GLN A 127 -9.39 26.54 9.39
CA GLN A 127 -9.93 26.65 8.04
C GLN A 127 -8.87 26.32 6.97
N GLY A 128 -7.63 26.79 7.15
CA GLY A 128 -6.54 26.50 6.22
C GLY A 128 -6.21 25.01 6.10
N MET A 129 -6.41 24.22 7.16
CA MET A 129 -6.29 22.76 7.10
C MET A 129 -7.50 22.13 6.39
N VAL A 130 -8.72 22.59 6.72
CA VAL A 130 -9.96 22.09 6.11
C VAL A 130 -9.93 22.25 4.59
N GLU A 131 -9.52 23.42 4.09
CA GLU A 131 -9.42 23.69 2.65
C GLU A 131 -8.47 22.74 1.93
N ARG A 132 -7.29 22.47 2.52
CA ARG A 132 -6.30 21.54 1.98
C ARG A 132 -6.80 20.10 2.01
N TRP A 133 -7.44 19.71 3.11
CA TRP A 133 -8.03 18.38 3.26
C TRP A 133 -9.14 18.16 2.23
N GLN A 134 -10.05 19.12 2.06
CA GLN A 134 -11.11 19.03 1.06
C GLN A 134 -10.56 18.98 -0.37
N ARG A 135 -9.48 19.71 -0.67
CA ARG A 135 -8.79 19.62 -1.96
C ARG A 135 -8.26 18.21 -2.22
N LEU A 136 -7.56 17.62 -1.25
CA LEU A 136 -7.07 16.23 -1.34
C LEU A 136 -8.21 15.25 -1.61
N ILE A 137 -9.29 15.32 -0.81
CA ILE A 137 -10.46 14.46 -0.99
C ILE A 137 -11.05 14.61 -2.40
N ALA A 138 -11.18 15.84 -2.90
CA ALA A 138 -11.68 16.08 -4.26
C ALA A 138 -10.78 15.45 -5.34
N VAL A 139 -9.46 15.53 -5.20
CA VAL A 139 -8.50 14.89 -6.11
C VAL A 139 -8.70 13.37 -6.14
N GLU A 140 -8.78 12.74 -4.97
CA GLU A 140 -8.94 11.29 -4.87
C GLU A 140 -10.32 10.83 -5.36
N GLU A 141 -11.39 11.59 -5.10
CA GLU A 141 -12.72 11.29 -5.62
C GLU A 141 -12.77 11.35 -7.14
N ILE A 142 -12.17 12.38 -7.75
CA ILE A 142 -12.07 12.50 -9.21
C ILE A 142 -11.28 11.32 -9.77
N ALA A 143 -10.12 11.02 -9.21
CA ALA A 143 -9.29 9.90 -9.65
C ALA A 143 -10.05 8.57 -9.57
N ARG A 144 -10.72 8.30 -8.45
CA ARG A 144 -11.55 7.10 -8.27
C ARG A 144 -12.74 7.04 -9.23
N GLY A 145 -13.38 8.17 -9.52
CA GLY A 145 -14.44 8.27 -10.52
C GLY A 145 -13.97 7.84 -11.91
N LEU A 146 -12.74 8.23 -12.30
CA LEU A 146 -12.12 7.82 -13.56
C LEU A 146 -11.68 6.35 -13.58
N LEU A 147 -11.46 5.74 -12.41
CA LEU A 147 -11.01 4.36 -12.24
C LEU A 147 -12.14 3.36 -12.00
N GLN A 148 -13.38 3.82 -11.79
CA GLN A 148 -14.51 2.97 -11.35
C GLN A 148 -14.84 1.80 -12.29
N HIS A 149 -14.42 1.87 -13.55
CA HIS A 149 -14.62 0.82 -14.56
C HIS A 149 -13.31 0.20 -15.05
N ASP A 150 -12.17 0.56 -14.46
CA ASP A 150 -10.86 0.03 -14.83
C ASP A 150 -10.64 -1.33 -14.15
N ILE A 151 -10.69 -2.40 -14.94
CA ILE A 151 -10.53 -3.78 -14.45
C ILE A 151 -9.17 -3.98 -13.78
N GLY A 152 -8.12 -3.32 -14.28
CA GLY A 152 -6.78 -3.41 -13.74
C GLY A 152 -6.74 -2.86 -12.31
N TYR A 153 -7.27 -1.66 -12.12
CA TYR A 153 -7.42 -1.04 -10.80
C TYR A 153 -8.29 -1.88 -9.86
N LEU A 154 -9.47 -2.32 -10.31
CA LEU A 154 -10.40 -3.09 -9.49
C LEU A 154 -9.79 -4.41 -9.00
N ALA A 155 -8.91 -5.03 -9.78
CA ALA A 155 -8.23 -6.28 -9.41
C ALA A 155 -7.16 -6.09 -8.32
N VAL A 156 -6.65 -4.86 -8.12
CA VAL A 156 -5.60 -4.55 -7.13
C VAL A 156 -6.00 -3.43 -6.18
N ASN A 157 -7.29 -3.15 -6.02
CA ASN A 157 -7.75 -2.10 -5.13
C ASN A 157 -7.53 -2.50 -3.66
N GLY A 158 -6.68 -1.75 -2.94
CA GLY A 158 -6.31 -2.02 -1.55
C GLY A 158 -7.03 -1.15 -0.51
N ALA A 159 -8.03 -0.35 -0.91
CA ALA A 159 -8.67 0.62 -0.02
C ALA A 159 -9.29 -0.02 1.23
N SER A 160 -9.87 -1.22 1.10
CA SER A 160 -10.47 -1.92 2.25
C SER A 160 -9.41 -2.35 3.28
N ASP A 161 -8.26 -2.83 2.82
CA ASP A 161 -7.17 -3.27 3.70
C ASP A 161 -6.58 -2.09 4.46
N GLU A 162 -6.40 -0.96 3.77
CA GLU A 162 -5.92 0.27 4.39
C GLU A 162 -6.90 0.80 5.43
N ARG A 163 -8.20 0.89 5.12
CA ARG A 163 -9.20 1.32 6.10
C ARG A 163 -9.23 0.41 7.31
N ALA A 164 -9.16 -0.91 7.12
CA ALA A 164 -9.10 -1.86 8.23
C ALA A 164 -7.86 -1.62 9.12
N ARG A 165 -6.72 -1.22 8.54
CA ARG A 165 -5.51 -0.85 9.27
C ARG A 165 -5.70 0.42 10.11
N TRP A 166 -6.36 1.44 9.57
CA TRP A 166 -6.57 2.72 10.25
C TRP A 166 -7.74 2.71 11.25
N GLN A 167 -8.68 1.76 11.12
CA GLN A 167 -9.89 1.66 11.93
C GLN A 167 -9.67 1.79 13.45
N PRO A 168 -8.65 1.18 14.08
CA PRO A 168 -8.42 1.33 15.52
C PRO A 168 -8.02 2.75 15.91
N LEU A 169 -7.22 3.43 15.08
CA LEU A 169 -6.75 4.80 15.32
C LEU A 169 -7.84 5.82 15.01
N TRP A 170 -8.71 5.53 14.05
CA TRP A 170 -9.81 6.42 13.64
C TRP A 170 -10.96 6.51 14.65
N GLN A 171 -11.00 5.60 15.63
CA GLN A 171 -12.01 5.62 16.69
C GLN A 171 -11.62 6.52 17.88
N GLU A 172 -10.42 7.12 17.86
CA GLU A 172 -10.04 8.12 18.85
C GLU A 172 -10.82 9.41 18.60
N ALA A 173 -11.43 9.95 19.66
CA ALA A 173 -12.31 11.11 19.56
C ALA A 173 -11.53 12.33 19.02
N ALA A 174 -12.17 13.07 18.12
CA ALA A 174 -11.70 14.38 17.67
C ALA A 174 -11.41 15.26 18.89
N THR A 175 -10.26 15.92 18.90
CA THR A 175 -10.04 17.04 19.83
C THR A 175 -11.10 18.10 19.56
N GLU A 176 -11.71 18.68 20.61
CA GLU A 176 -12.73 19.75 20.50
C GLU A 176 -12.26 20.98 19.68
N LEU A 177 -10.95 21.08 19.43
CA LEU A 177 -10.30 22.15 18.70
C LEU A 177 -10.32 21.99 17.16
N LEU A 178 -10.76 20.83 16.63
CA LEU A 178 -10.71 20.53 15.20
C LEU A 178 -12.11 20.43 14.60
N ASP A 179 -12.25 20.93 13.37
CA ASP A 179 -13.48 20.80 12.59
C ASP A 179 -13.78 19.33 12.28
N ALA A 180 -15.05 18.93 12.40
CA ALA A 180 -15.47 17.55 12.16
C ALA A 180 -15.24 17.07 10.72
N SER A 181 -15.14 17.99 9.74
CA SER A 181 -14.83 17.68 8.34
C SER A 181 -13.42 17.11 8.14
N LEU A 182 -12.50 17.31 9.08
CA LEU A 182 -11.17 16.70 9.09
C LEU A 182 -11.18 15.22 9.52
N LEU A 183 -12.32 14.74 10.03
CA LEU A 183 -12.52 13.35 10.44
C LEU A 183 -13.72 12.76 9.70
N PRO A 184 -13.63 12.61 8.36
CA PRO A 184 -14.69 11.97 7.61
C PRO A 184 -14.90 10.53 8.07
N ASN A 185 -16.06 9.97 7.71
CA ASN A 185 -16.32 8.56 7.91
C ASN A 185 -15.26 7.72 7.16
N LEU A 186 -14.44 6.96 7.89
CA LEU A 186 -13.37 6.13 7.33
C LEU A 186 -13.84 5.19 6.21
N ALA A 187 -15.07 4.69 6.31
CA ALA A 187 -15.65 3.82 5.27
C ALA A 187 -15.90 4.56 3.94
N ALA A 188 -16.08 5.87 3.99
CA ALA A 188 -16.29 6.74 2.84
C ALA A 188 -14.99 7.43 2.38
N THR A 189 -13.96 7.53 3.23
CA THR A 189 -12.70 8.18 2.88
C THR A 189 -12.08 7.54 1.63
N PRO A 190 -11.88 8.31 0.55
CA PRO A 190 -11.20 7.84 -0.63
C PRO A 190 -9.71 7.56 -0.33
N THR A 191 -9.10 6.82 -1.24
CA THR A 191 -7.67 6.48 -1.24
C THR A 191 -7.39 5.78 -2.57
N LEU A 192 -6.18 5.94 -3.08
CA LEU A 192 -5.63 5.30 -4.25
C LEU A 192 -4.73 4.10 -3.90
N THR A 193 -4.75 3.62 -2.67
CA THR A 193 -3.96 2.46 -2.26
C THR A 193 -4.28 1.21 -3.09
N LEU A 194 -3.21 0.57 -3.53
CA LEU A 194 -3.24 -0.67 -4.29
C LEU A 194 -2.66 -1.81 -3.47
N SER A 195 -3.24 -3.01 -3.58
CA SER A 195 -2.68 -4.22 -2.99
C SER A 195 -2.79 -5.41 -3.94
N CYS A 196 -1.82 -6.32 -3.87
CA CYS A 196 -1.91 -7.61 -4.53
C CYS A 196 -1.37 -8.73 -3.66
N ASP A 197 -2.00 -9.90 -3.79
CA ASP A 197 -1.60 -11.13 -3.11
C ASP A 197 -1.25 -12.19 -4.15
N PHE A 198 -0.13 -12.88 -3.94
CA PHE A 198 0.27 -14.00 -4.78
C PHE A 198 1.00 -15.06 -3.96
N PRO A 199 1.03 -16.33 -4.43
CA PRO A 199 1.68 -17.40 -3.69
C PRO A 199 3.18 -17.16 -3.58
N LEU A 200 3.73 -17.34 -2.38
CA LEU A 200 5.16 -17.30 -2.17
C LEU A 200 5.83 -18.46 -2.96
N PRO A 201 6.95 -18.22 -3.67
CA PRO A 201 7.58 -19.23 -4.52
C PRO A 201 7.96 -20.51 -3.76
N ALA A 202 7.82 -21.66 -4.40
CA ALA A 202 8.00 -22.96 -3.74
C ALA A 202 9.41 -23.15 -3.16
N TYR A 203 10.45 -22.58 -3.79
CA TYR A 203 11.82 -22.66 -3.30
C TYR A 203 12.03 -21.89 -1.98
N ARG A 204 11.19 -20.88 -1.69
CA ARG A 204 11.16 -20.16 -0.40
C ARG A 204 10.25 -20.83 0.65
N GLN A 205 9.66 -21.98 0.31
CA GLN A 205 8.74 -22.72 1.19
C GLN A 205 9.26 -24.13 1.50
N PRO A 206 10.29 -24.28 2.36
CA PRO A 206 10.91 -25.58 2.63
C PRO A 206 9.91 -26.62 3.18
N GLY A 207 8.91 -26.18 3.97
CA GLY A 207 7.83 -27.04 4.46
C GLY A 207 6.91 -27.56 3.35
N ARG A 208 6.59 -26.74 2.34
CA ARG A 208 5.77 -27.16 1.19
C ARG A 208 6.55 -28.11 0.30
N LEU A 209 7.84 -27.87 0.05
CA LEU A 209 8.68 -28.79 -0.71
C LEU A 209 8.73 -30.18 -0.07
N ARG A 210 8.88 -30.25 1.26
CA ARG A 210 8.81 -31.52 2.00
C ARG A 210 7.46 -32.22 1.82
N ARG A 211 6.34 -31.48 1.89
CA ARG A 211 4.99 -32.04 1.67
C ARG A 211 4.77 -32.51 0.23
N LEU A 212 5.19 -31.72 -0.76
CA LEU A 212 5.11 -32.07 -2.19
C LEU A 212 5.97 -33.28 -2.51
N ARG A 213 7.21 -33.32 -2.01
CA ARG A 213 8.10 -34.48 -2.14
C ARG A 213 7.47 -35.74 -1.52
N ARG A 214 6.90 -35.66 -0.31
CA ARG A 214 6.17 -36.78 0.31
C ARG A 214 4.93 -37.20 -0.47
N ALA A 215 4.17 -36.26 -1.04
CA ALA A 215 3.00 -36.56 -1.86
C ALA A 215 3.41 -37.24 -3.18
N TRP A 216 4.47 -36.75 -3.83
CA TRP A 216 5.05 -37.33 -5.03
C TRP A 216 5.57 -38.75 -4.78
N ILE A 217 6.34 -38.96 -3.70
CA ILE A 217 6.80 -40.30 -3.28
C ILE A 217 5.62 -41.24 -3.01
N ARG A 218 4.54 -40.78 -2.37
CA ARG A 218 3.34 -41.62 -2.17
C ARG A 218 2.62 -41.98 -3.46
N LYS A 219 2.60 -41.05 -4.44
CA LYS A 219 1.89 -41.21 -5.71
C LYS A 219 2.69 -42.02 -6.74
N HIS A 220 4.02 -41.95 -6.71
CA HIS A 220 4.89 -42.52 -7.74
C HIS A 220 5.94 -43.51 -7.19
N GLY A 221 6.11 -43.58 -5.87
CA GLY A 221 7.00 -44.55 -5.19
C GLY A 221 6.38 -45.91 -4.92
N LYS A 222 5.13 -46.19 -5.38
CA LYS A 222 4.60 -47.54 -5.51
C LYS A 222 4.88 -48.07 -6.92
N VAL A 223 6.15 -48.35 -7.21
CA VAL A 223 6.51 -49.36 -8.21
C VAL A 223 6.62 -50.68 -7.45
N ALA A 224 5.96 -51.71 -7.97
CA ALA A 224 5.64 -52.99 -7.32
C ALA A 224 6.84 -53.73 -6.70
N PRO A 225 6.62 -54.60 -5.70
CA PRO A 225 7.63 -55.55 -5.25
C PRO A 225 8.03 -56.43 -6.43
N VAL A 226 9.33 -56.43 -6.76
CA VAL A 226 9.92 -57.43 -7.66
C VAL A 226 9.61 -58.79 -7.04
N GLY A 227 8.78 -59.56 -7.73
CA GLY A 227 8.52 -60.95 -7.40
C GLY A 227 9.86 -61.68 -7.34
N SER A 228 10.16 -62.20 -6.16
CA SER A 228 11.10 -63.28 -5.97
C SER A 228 10.56 -64.49 -6.72
N ASP A 229 11.02 -64.70 -7.95
CA ASP A 229 10.89 -66.00 -8.60
C ASP A 229 12.24 -66.71 -8.55
N ASN A 230 12.21 -67.78 -7.75
CA ASN A 230 13.17 -68.86 -7.71
C ASN A 230 13.46 -69.35 -9.13
N MET A 231 14.74 -69.46 -9.48
CA MET A 231 15.22 -70.67 -10.16
C MET A 231 16.65 -70.94 -9.70
N ALA A 232 16.75 -71.92 -8.80
CA ALA A 232 17.91 -72.79 -8.75
C ALA A 232 18.06 -73.44 -10.13
N ASN A 233 19.27 -73.41 -10.67
CA ASN A 233 19.68 -74.35 -11.70
C ASN A 233 20.99 -74.97 -11.25
N ASP A 234 20.97 -76.30 -11.33
CA ASP A 234 22.04 -77.27 -11.11
C ASP A 234 23.32 -76.98 -11.91
#